data_AF-A0A7S2EEB4-F1
#
_entry.id   AF-A0A7S2EEB4-F1
#
_cell.length_a   1.000
_cell.length_b   1.000
_cell.length_c   1.000
_cell.angle_alpha   90.00
_cell.angle_beta   90.00
_cell.angle_gamma   90.00
#
_symmetry.space_group_name_H-M   'P 1'
#
loop_
_entity.id
_entity.type
_entity.pdbx_description
1 polymer ?
#
loop_
_entity_poly.entity_id
_entity_poly.type
_entity_poly.pdbx_seq_one_letter_code
_entity_poly.pdbx_strand_id
1 'polypeptide(L)'
;NNKKRKSRQRGKRWKDNDDQSSSSFVKDKSGRSFRLSSRYITDETLSSIFEGGGGSTNGDEYELQGQDDSPLSSSRLPFFAEKGMLKLPQVKDVASRIAQFNAENEEIAIPDNVIERFLLGVGSHHAGMLPAHKALVEALFRAQLMKVVFATETLAAGINMPARTTVICSMAKRGDVGSMELLETANLLQMAGRAGRRGMDTDGTCVMVATPFEGPEEAASILTSEIKPVASQFSPSYSLAVNLILRGMGKLDVAKTLVQKSFAMWEKQRSEEQIASAKEAHGNQFDEVIEAASHERFLDALKDAFEALLNKKRSSSSPRSQSKASKIESFLEVLTDKKLLKKASKSYIGATQILELERNTLNYLQNDAA
;
A
#
# COMPACT_ATOMS: atom_id res chain seq x y z
N ASN A 1 -15.62 35.63 -68.85
CA ASN A 1 -15.20 35.74 -67.44
C ASN A 1 -15.42 34.41 -66.72
N ASN A 2 -14.31 33.75 -66.36
CA ASN A 2 -14.13 32.77 -65.26
C ASN A 2 -15.42 32.30 -64.53
N LYS A 3 -15.80 31.01 -64.42
CA LYS A 3 -15.04 29.85 -63.93
C LYS A 3 -15.91 28.59 -64.13
N LYS A 4 -15.32 27.49 -64.61
CA LYS A 4 -15.93 26.16 -64.74
C LYS A 4 -16.23 25.57 -63.35
N ARG A 5 -17.44 25.03 -63.13
CA ARG A 5 -17.69 23.96 -62.16
C ARG A 5 -18.49 22.86 -62.85
N LYS A 6 -17.82 21.73 -63.08
CA LYS A 6 -18.38 20.48 -63.61
C LYS A 6 -19.15 19.73 -62.52
N SER A 7 -20.20 19.08 -62.99
CA SER A 7 -21.17 18.22 -62.31
C SER A 7 -20.65 16.83 -61.91
N ARG A 8 -21.48 16.13 -61.10
CA ARG A 8 -21.61 14.68 -60.82
C ARG A 8 -20.71 14.18 -59.67
N GLN A 9 -21.18 13.36 -58.72
CA GLN A 9 -22.05 12.19 -58.87
C GLN A 9 -22.68 11.77 -57.51
N ARG A 10 -23.84 11.12 -57.59
CA ARG A 10 -24.61 10.47 -56.51
C ARG A 10 -23.75 9.53 -55.63
N GLY A 11 -23.95 9.60 -54.32
CA GLY A 11 -23.59 8.57 -53.34
C GLY A 11 -24.65 8.51 -52.25
N LYS A 12 -25.08 7.29 -51.92
CA LYS A 12 -26.39 6.96 -51.35
C LYS A 12 -26.52 7.34 -49.86
N ARG A 13 -27.72 7.83 -49.55
CA ARG A 13 -28.37 7.89 -48.22
C ARG A 13 -28.30 6.48 -47.61
N TRP A 14 -27.46 6.28 -46.60
CA TRP A 14 -27.52 5.07 -45.79
C TRP A 14 -28.82 5.11 -44.99
N LYS A 15 -29.69 4.14 -45.29
CA LYS A 15 -30.86 3.82 -44.51
C LYS A 15 -30.34 3.20 -43.21
N ASP A 16 -30.79 3.73 -42.08
CA ASP A 16 -30.86 2.98 -40.85
C ASP A 16 -31.74 1.76 -41.12
N ASN A 17 -31.10 0.61 -41.28
CA ASN A 17 -31.74 -0.68 -41.12
C ASN A 17 -31.46 -1.09 -39.68
N ASP A 18 -32.51 -1.04 -38.88
CA ASP A 18 -32.66 -1.90 -37.72
C ASP A 18 -32.40 -3.36 -38.15
N ASP A 19 -31.24 -3.89 -37.78
CA ASP A 19 -31.05 -5.31 -37.56
C ASP A 19 -30.42 -5.45 -36.17
N GLN A 20 -31.28 -5.75 -35.21
CA GLN A 20 -30.93 -6.15 -33.87
C GLN A 20 -30.17 -7.50 -33.91
N SER A 21 -29.18 -7.62 -33.02
CA SER A 21 -28.36 -8.80 -32.74
C SER A 21 -27.07 -8.97 -33.58
N SER A 22 -25.94 -9.11 -32.86
CA SER A 22 -24.56 -9.36 -33.32
C SER A 22 -23.70 -8.14 -33.69
N SER A 23 -22.92 -7.59 -32.73
CA SER A 23 -21.55 -7.05 -32.95
C SER A 23 -20.96 -6.29 -31.74
N SER A 24 -20.95 -6.90 -30.55
CA SER A 24 -20.21 -6.32 -29.41
C SER A 24 -18.70 -6.59 -29.45
N PHE A 25 -18.19 -7.43 -30.35
CA PHE A 25 -16.79 -7.89 -30.38
C PHE A 25 -16.13 -7.75 -31.77
N VAL A 26 -14.87 -7.30 -31.80
CA VAL A 26 -13.97 -7.20 -32.96
C VAL A 26 -12.82 -8.16 -32.79
N LYS A 27 -12.53 -9.00 -33.78
CA LYS A 27 -11.38 -9.91 -33.74
C LYS A 27 -10.14 -9.28 -34.41
N ASP A 28 -8.97 -9.39 -33.77
CA ASP A 28 -7.69 -9.07 -34.41
C ASP A 28 -7.22 -10.17 -35.38
N LYS A 29 -6.15 -9.87 -36.13
CA LYS A 29 -5.55 -10.79 -37.10
C LYS A 29 -4.95 -12.07 -36.49
N SER A 30 -4.80 -12.12 -35.17
CA SER A 30 -4.38 -13.30 -34.41
C SER A 30 -5.57 -14.06 -33.77
N GLY A 31 -6.81 -13.68 -34.09
CA GLY A 31 -8.03 -14.35 -33.64
C GLY A 31 -8.52 -13.92 -32.26
N ARG A 32 -7.91 -12.90 -31.63
CA ARG A 32 -8.33 -12.40 -30.32
C ARG A 32 -9.53 -11.46 -30.47
N SER A 33 -10.61 -11.72 -29.75
CA SER A 33 -11.82 -10.88 -29.72
C SER A 33 -11.64 -9.72 -28.72
N PHE A 34 -12.09 -8.52 -29.10
CA PHE A 34 -12.03 -7.29 -28.31
C PHE A 34 -13.41 -6.63 -28.31
N ARG A 35 -13.97 -6.28 -27.16
CA ARG A 35 -15.26 -5.56 -27.12
C ARG A 35 -15.11 -4.13 -27.66
N LEU A 36 -16.01 -3.71 -28.56
CA LEU A 36 -16.06 -2.35 -29.13
C LEU A 36 -16.59 -1.32 -28.15
N SER A 37 -17.53 -1.73 -27.29
CA SER A 37 -18.02 -0.95 -26.17
C SER A 37 -17.56 -1.63 -24.89
N SER A 38 -16.56 -1.05 -24.24
CA SER A 38 -16.34 -1.34 -22.83
C SER A 38 -17.56 -0.79 -22.08
N ARG A 39 -18.51 -1.65 -21.74
CA ARG A 39 -19.20 -1.46 -20.46
C ARG A 39 -18.12 -1.65 -19.40
N TYR A 40 -17.30 -0.62 -19.19
CA TYR A 40 -16.56 -0.54 -17.93
C TYR A 40 -17.62 -0.69 -16.85
N ILE A 41 -17.32 -1.52 -15.87
CA ILE A 41 -18.16 -1.71 -14.70
C ILE A 41 -18.29 -0.32 -14.06
N THR A 42 -19.38 0.36 -14.35
CA THR A 42 -19.76 1.60 -13.71
C THR A 42 -20.45 1.24 -12.42
N ASP A 43 -20.34 2.09 -11.41
CA ASP A 43 -21.14 1.92 -10.19
C ASP A 43 -22.64 1.77 -10.53
N GLU A 44 -23.11 2.38 -11.62
CA GLU A 44 -24.48 2.23 -12.14
C GLU A 44 -24.80 0.80 -12.65
N THR A 45 -23.87 0.11 -13.32
CA THR A 45 -24.12 -1.27 -13.80
C THR A 45 -24.12 -2.25 -12.62
N LEU A 46 -23.22 -2.09 -11.67
CA LEU A 46 -23.26 -2.85 -10.41
C LEU A 46 -24.53 -2.53 -9.63
N SER A 47 -24.90 -1.26 -9.52
CA SER A 47 -26.12 -0.85 -8.82
C SER A 47 -27.37 -1.37 -9.53
N SER A 48 -27.42 -1.46 -10.86
CA SER A 48 -28.57 -2.05 -11.56
C SER A 48 -28.78 -3.54 -11.30
N ILE A 49 -27.69 -4.31 -11.09
CA ILE A 49 -27.75 -5.71 -10.66
C ILE A 49 -28.29 -5.83 -9.22
N PHE A 50 -28.12 -4.79 -8.38
CA PHE A 50 -28.35 -4.86 -6.94
C PHE A 50 -29.53 -4.01 -6.41
N GLU A 51 -29.92 -2.93 -7.07
CA GLU A 51 -31.01 -2.02 -6.72
C GLU A 51 -32.35 -2.41 -7.39
N GLY A 52 -32.31 -3.30 -8.39
CA GLY A 52 -33.51 -3.95 -8.94
C GLY A 52 -34.23 -4.91 -7.97
N GLY A 53 -33.67 -5.14 -6.78
CA GLY A 53 -34.24 -5.99 -5.72
C GLY A 53 -35.27 -5.29 -4.82
N GLY A 54 -35.79 -4.14 -5.23
CA GLY A 54 -36.81 -3.37 -4.51
C GLY A 54 -38.21 -3.53 -5.13
N GLY A 55 -38.75 -4.75 -5.15
CA GLY A 55 -40.15 -4.99 -5.49
C GLY A 55 -40.42 -5.50 -6.89
N SER A 56 -40.27 -6.81 -7.10
CA SER A 56 -41.23 -7.59 -7.87
C SER A 56 -41.01 -9.06 -7.57
N THR A 57 -41.97 -9.65 -6.87
CA THR A 57 -42.25 -11.07 -6.95
C THR A 57 -42.54 -11.44 -8.40
N ASN A 58 -41.52 -11.86 -9.13
CA ASN A 58 -41.53 -12.71 -10.34
C ASN A 58 -40.04 -12.96 -10.62
N GLY A 59 -39.47 -14.11 -10.28
CA GLY A 59 -39.82 -15.35 -10.96
C GLY A 59 -38.96 -15.57 -12.21
N ASP A 60 -38.03 -14.68 -12.55
CA ASP A 60 -37.01 -14.98 -13.56
C ASP A 60 -35.88 -15.76 -12.88
N GLU A 61 -36.16 -17.05 -12.64
CA GLU A 61 -35.13 -18.05 -12.36
C GLU A 61 -34.15 -18.03 -13.54
N TYR A 62 -32.99 -17.41 -13.37
CA TYR A 62 -31.85 -17.73 -14.20
C TYR A 62 -31.64 -19.25 -14.07
N GLU A 63 -32.07 -20.01 -15.08
CA GLU A 63 -31.85 -21.45 -15.12
C GLU A 63 -30.35 -21.67 -14.96
N LEU A 64 -29.98 -22.27 -13.83
CA LEU A 64 -28.62 -22.67 -13.50
C LEU A 64 -28.25 -23.85 -14.42
N GLN A 65 -28.02 -23.56 -15.71
CA GLN A 65 -27.54 -24.53 -16.69
C GLN A 65 -26.04 -24.74 -16.49
N GLY A 66 -25.69 -25.47 -15.44
CA GLY A 66 -24.35 -26.01 -15.23
C GLY A 66 -24.29 -27.47 -15.65
N GLN A 67 -23.16 -27.91 -16.22
CA GLN A 67 -22.77 -29.33 -16.22
C GLN A 67 -22.85 -29.86 -14.77
N ASP A 68 -23.19 -31.14 -14.57
CA ASP A 68 -23.45 -31.76 -13.25
C ASP A 68 -22.36 -31.51 -12.18
N ASP A 69 -21.14 -31.15 -12.60
CA ASP A 69 -20.02 -30.84 -11.71
C ASP A 69 -19.90 -29.35 -11.29
N SER A 70 -20.66 -28.42 -11.88
CA SER A 70 -20.56 -26.99 -11.53
C SER A 70 -21.10 -26.71 -10.12
N PRO A 71 -20.43 -25.86 -9.32
CA PRO A 71 -20.91 -25.48 -7.99
C PRO A 71 -22.22 -24.68 -8.02
N LEU A 72 -22.57 -24.10 -9.18
CA LEU A 72 -23.82 -23.38 -9.39
C LEU A 72 -25.01 -24.31 -9.70
N SER A 73 -24.81 -25.63 -9.82
CA SER A 73 -25.90 -26.58 -10.08
C SER A 73 -26.93 -26.60 -8.95
N SER A 74 -28.21 -26.67 -9.32
CA SER A 74 -29.34 -26.67 -8.38
C SER A 74 -29.29 -27.82 -7.37
N SER A 75 -28.66 -28.95 -7.74
CA SER A 75 -28.44 -30.12 -6.90
C SER A 75 -27.40 -29.89 -5.79
N ARG A 76 -26.42 -29.00 -6.00
CA ARG A 76 -25.32 -28.74 -5.03
C ARG A 76 -25.61 -27.55 -4.10
N LEU A 77 -26.55 -26.66 -4.44
CA LEU A 77 -26.89 -25.53 -3.56
C LEU A 77 -27.34 -25.94 -2.14
N PRO A 78 -28.15 -27.00 -1.94
CA PRO A 78 -28.49 -27.47 -0.60
C PRO A 78 -27.29 -27.88 0.24
N PHE A 79 -26.25 -28.47 -0.38
CA PHE A 79 -25.02 -28.84 0.31
C PHE A 79 -24.31 -27.62 0.91
N PHE A 80 -24.20 -26.53 0.15
CA PHE A 80 -23.61 -25.29 0.65
C PHE A 80 -24.45 -24.61 1.74
N ALA A 81 -25.78 -24.76 1.69
CA ALA A 81 -26.66 -24.27 2.75
C ALA A 81 -26.54 -25.08 4.04
N GLU A 82 -26.24 -26.38 3.96
CA GLU A 82 -26.03 -27.24 5.13
C GLU A 82 -24.64 -27.04 5.76
N LYS A 83 -23.59 -26.92 4.93
CA LYS A 83 -22.20 -26.80 5.40
C LYS A 83 -21.73 -25.36 5.63
N GLY A 84 -22.35 -24.39 4.96
CA GLY A 84 -21.95 -22.99 4.97
C GLY A 84 -22.63 -22.16 6.06
N MET A 85 -22.41 -20.85 5.98
CA MET A 85 -22.96 -19.87 6.92
C MET A 85 -24.21 -19.15 6.39
N LEU A 86 -24.72 -19.57 5.22
CA LEU A 86 -25.84 -18.96 4.52
C LEU A 86 -27.06 -19.89 4.52
N LYS A 87 -28.25 -19.33 4.66
CA LYS A 87 -29.50 -20.09 4.50
C LYS A 87 -29.72 -20.43 3.02
N LEU A 88 -30.47 -21.48 2.72
CA LEU A 88 -30.75 -21.90 1.34
C LEU A 88 -31.25 -20.76 0.41
N PRO A 89 -32.16 -19.85 0.84
CA PRO A 89 -32.54 -18.70 0.00
C PRO A 89 -31.38 -17.75 -0.29
N GLN A 90 -30.48 -17.55 0.67
CA GLN A 90 -29.30 -16.69 0.50
C GLN A 90 -28.27 -17.35 -0.43
N VAL A 91 -28.08 -18.67 -0.33
CA VAL A 91 -27.21 -19.42 -1.25
C VAL A 91 -27.73 -19.31 -2.68
N LYS A 92 -29.05 -19.41 -2.89
CA LYS A 92 -29.66 -19.21 -4.22
C LYS A 92 -29.45 -17.79 -4.75
N ASP A 93 -29.60 -16.77 -3.90
CA ASP A 93 -29.37 -15.36 -4.27
C ASP A 93 -27.89 -15.08 -4.60
N VAL A 94 -26.95 -15.69 -3.87
CA VAL A 94 -25.52 -15.63 -4.22
C VAL A 94 -25.26 -16.31 -5.56
N ALA A 95 -25.81 -17.51 -5.76
CA ALA A 95 -25.62 -18.27 -7.00
C ALA A 95 -26.16 -17.52 -8.22
N SER A 96 -27.35 -16.91 -8.13
CA SER A 96 -27.94 -16.14 -9.24
C SER A 96 -27.11 -14.91 -9.59
N ARG A 97 -26.65 -14.13 -8.59
CA ARG A 97 -25.80 -12.95 -8.80
C ARG A 97 -24.45 -13.30 -9.42
N ILE A 98 -23.85 -14.42 -9.01
CA ILE A 98 -22.59 -14.90 -9.58
C ILE A 98 -22.81 -15.41 -11.02
N ALA A 99 -23.88 -16.16 -11.27
CA ALA A 99 -24.21 -16.63 -12.61
C ALA A 99 -24.42 -15.47 -13.58
N GLN A 100 -25.16 -14.43 -13.15
CA GLN A 100 -25.33 -13.20 -13.92
C GLN A 100 -23.99 -12.49 -14.15
N PHE A 101 -23.17 -12.32 -13.11
CA PHE A 101 -21.85 -11.71 -13.24
C PHE A 101 -20.96 -12.45 -14.25
N ASN A 102 -20.92 -13.78 -14.19
CA ASN A 102 -20.13 -14.60 -15.11
C ASN A 102 -20.67 -14.55 -16.55
N ALA A 103 -21.99 -14.54 -16.73
CA ALA A 103 -22.61 -14.43 -18.05
C ALA A 103 -22.34 -13.09 -18.73
N GLU A 104 -22.35 -11.99 -17.97
CA GLU A 104 -22.05 -10.65 -18.50
C GLU A 104 -20.55 -10.46 -18.77
N ASN A 105 -19.70 -11.18 -18.02
CA ASN A 105 -18.25 -10.98 -17.95
C ASN A 105 -17.44 -12.27 -18.13
N GLU A 106 -17.66 -12.98 -19.24
CA GLU A 106 -16.96 -14.24 -19.55
C GLU A 106 -15.43 -14.17 -19.42
N GLU A 107 -14.81 -13.05 -19.81
CA GLU A 107 -13.34 -12.85 -19.76
C GLU A 107 -12.77 -12.79 -18.34
N ILE A 108 -13.60 -12.42 -17.36
CA ILE A 108 -13.24 -12.31 -15.94
C ILE A 108 -14.17 -13.13 -15.06
N ALA A 109 -14.72 -14.21 -15.62
CA ALA A 109 -15.60 -15.12 -14.91
C ALA A 109 -14.91 -15.63 -13.63
N ILE A 110 -15.70 -15.70 -12.56
CA ILE A 110 -15.23 -16.22 -11.28
C ILE A 110 -15.09 -17.73 -11.41
N PRO A 111 -13.92 -18.29 -11.10
CA PRO A 111 -13.69 -19.72 -11.21
C PRO A 111 -14.43 -20.49 -10.10
N ASP A 112 -14.80 -21.73 -10.38
CA ASP A 112 -15.64 -22.56 -9.51
C ASP A 112 -15.13 -22.66 -8.07
N ASN A 113 -13.83 -22.78 -7.86
CA ASN A 113 -13.22 -22.84 -6.53
C ASN A 113 -13.45 -21.58 -5.67
N VAL A 114 -13.65 -20.42 -6.30
CA VAL A 114 -13.99 -19.16 -5.62
C VAL A 114 -15.50 -19.10 -5.42
N ILE A 115 -16.30 -19.54 -6.40
CA ILE A 115 -17.76 -19.63 -6.28
C ILE A 115 -18.15 -20.49 -5.06
N GLU A 116 -17.52 -21.66 -4.89
CA GLU A 116 -17.77 -22.53 -3.73
C GLU A 116 -17.60 -21.79 -2.40
N ARG A 117 -16.54 -20.97 -2.27
CA ARG A 117 -16.29 -20.15 -1.07
C ARG A 117 -17.37 -19.09 -0.89
N PHE A 118 -17.81 -18.48 -1.99
CA PHE A 118 -18.87 -17.47 -1.95
C PHE A 118 -20.20 -18.08 -1.48
N LEU A 119 -20.55 -19.27 -1.97
CA LEU A 119 -21.75 -20.02 -1.55
C LEU A 119 -21.69 -20.46 -0.07
N LEU A 120 -20.49 -20.69 0.48
CA LEU A 120 -20.29 -20.91 1.92
C LEU A 120 -20.40 -19.64 2.77
N GLY A 121 -20.47 -18.45 2.14
CA GLY A 121 -20.51 -17.16 2.82
C GLY A 121 -19.14 -16.57 3.16
N VAL A 122 -18.08 -17.03 2.49
CA VAL A 122 -16.68 -16.58 2.68
C VAL A 122 -16.16 -15.84 1.46
N GLY A 123 -15.62 -14.64 1.65
CA GLY A 123 -14.99 -13.83 0.60
C GLY A 123 -13.56 -13.42 0.91
N SER A 124 -12.86 -12.90 -0.09
CA SER A 124 -11.55 -12.25 0.07
C SER A 124 -11.58 -10.83 -0.51
N HIS A 125 -10.76 -9.92 0.03
CA HIS A 125 -10.60 -8.56 -0.47
C HIS A 125 -9.13 -8.10 -0.34
N HIS A 126 -8.44 -7.97 -1.47
CA HIS A 126 -7.05 -7.51 -1.47
C HIS A 126 -6.69 -6.79 -2.78
N ALA A 127 -5.59 -6.04 -2.76
CA ALA A 127 -5.12 -5.26 -3.91
C ALA A 127 -4.87 -6.10 -5.18
N GLY A 128 -4.49 -7.38 -5.02
CA GLY A 128 -4.29 -8.33 -6.12
C GLY A 128 -5.57 -8.81 -6.82
N MET A 129 -6.76 -8.48 -6.33
CA MET A 129 -8.03 -8.83 -6.99
C MET A 129 -8.39 -7.81 -8.08
N LEU A 130 -9.04 -8.30 -9.14
CA LEU A 130 -9.62 -7.44 -10.17
C LEU A 130 -10.62 -6.46 -9.53
N PRO A 131 -10.67 -5.18 -9.96
CA PRO A 131 -11.63 -4.20 -9.45
C PRO A 131 -13.08 -4.70 -9.49
N ALA A 132 -13.45 -5.38 -10.58
CA ALA A 132 -14.74 -6.04 -10.77
C ALA A 132 -15.10 -7.02 -9.64
N HIS A 133 -14.16 -7.90 -9.28
CA HIS A 133 -14.35 -8.92 -8.25
C HIS A 133 -14.44 -8.29 -6.86
N LYS A 134 -13.65 -7.25 -6.59
CA LYS A 134 -13.73 -6.50 -5.33
C LYS A 134 -15.10 -5.87 -5.16
N ALA A 135 -15.60 -5.22 -6.20
CA ALA A 135 -16.92 -4.58 -6.18
C ALA A 135 -18.06 -5.60 -5.98
N LEU A 136 -17.95 -6.80 -6.57
CA LEU A 136 -18.89 -7.90 -6.31
C LEU A 136 -18.86 -8.33 -4.83
N VAL A 137 -17.67 -8.57 -4.25
CA VAL A 137 -17.54 -8.96 -2.84
C VAL A 137 -18.10 -7.88 -1.91
N GLU A 138 -17.83 -6.60 -2.21
CA GLU A 138 -18.37 -5.45 -1.48
C GLU A 138 -19.90 -5.40 -1.52
N ALA A 139 -20.50 -5.66 -2.68
CA ALA A 139 -21.95 -5.71 -2.85
C ALA A 139 -22.57 -6.89 -2.09
N LEU A 140 -22.00 -8.09 -2.22
CA LEU A 140 -22.47 -9.29 -1.51
C LEU A 140 -22.38 -9.10 0.01
N PHE A 141 -21.32 -8.45 0.51
CA PHE A 141 -21.17 -8.16 1.93
C PHE A 141 -22.19 -7.14 2.45
N ARG A 142 -22.42 -6.04 1.71
CA ARG A 142 -23.46 -5.05 2.05
C ARG A 142 -24.85 -5.67 2.07
N ALA A 143 -25.13 -6.60 1.15
CA ALA A 143 -26.36 -7.38 1.10
C ALA A 143 -26.45 -8.48 2.19
N GLN A 144 -25.45 -8.59 3.08
CA GLN A 144 -25.36 -9.62 4.12
C GLN A 144 -25.32 -11.07 3.59
N LEU A 145 -24.94 -11.24 2.33
CA LEU A 145 -24.75 -12.52 1.65
C LEU A 145 -23.31 -13.05 1.78
N MET A 146 -22.41 -12.27 2.38
CA MET A 146 -21.10 -12.71 2.85
C MET A 146 -21.05 -12.54 4.37
N LYS A 147 -20.69 -13.60 5.10
CA LYS A 147 -20.57 -13.58 6.57
C LYS A 147 -19.16 -13.29 7.04
N VAL A 148 -18.17 -13.77 6.29
CA VAL A 148 -16.75 -13.59 6.61
C VAL A 148 -16.03 -13.10 5.36
N VAL A 149 -15.23 -12.04 5.52
CA VAL A 149 -14.35 -11.54 4.45
C VAL A 149 -12.93 -11.46 4.99
N PHE A 150 -12.01 -12.13 4.32
CA PHE A 150 -10.58 -12.02 4.59
C PHE A 150 -10.02 -10.83 3.80
N ALA A 151 -9.48 -9.84 4.51
CA ALA A 151 -9.05 -8.61 3.87
C ALA A 151 -7.64 -8.19 4.26
N THR A 152 -6.97 -7.48 3.35
CA THR A 152 -5.71 -6.78 3.64
C THR A 152 -5.97 -5.40 4.27
N GLU A 153 -4.95 -4.82 4.88
CA GLU A 153 -4.97 -3.49 5.54
C GLU A 153 -5.66 -2.40 4.70
N THR A 154 -5.49 -2.44 3.37
CA THR A 154 -6.11 -1.48 2.43
C THR A 154 -7.63 -1.37 2.53
N LEU A 155 -8.32 -2.41 3.02
CA LEU A 155 -9.77 -2.35 3.22
C LEU A 155 -10.14 -1.31 4.29
N ALA A 156 -9.31 -1.17 5.33
CA ALA A 156 -9.57 -0.27 6.44
C ALA A 156 -9.54 1.21 6.04
N ALA A 157 -8.85 1.56 4.95
CA ALA A 157 -8.62 2.94 4.56
C ALA A 157 -9.69 3.58 3.66
N GLY A 158 -10.62 2.82 3.04
CA GLY A 158 -11.36 3.39 1.90
C GLY A 158 -12.75 2.89 1.53
N ILE A 159 -13.37 1.95 2.25
CA ILE A 159 -14.60 1.30 1.77
C ILE A 159 -15.70 1.25 2.83
N ASN A 160 -16.96 1.42 2.44
CA ASN A 160 -18.12 1.31 3.32
C ASN A 160 -18.55 -0.17 3.52
N MET A 161 -17.70 -0.95 4.20
CA MET A 161 -18.00 -2.33 4.62
C MET A 161 -17.92 -2.45 6.14
N PRO A 162 -18.91 -1.94 6.91
CA PRO A 162 -18.92 -2.10 8.35
C PRO A 162 -19.29 -3.54 8.73
N ALA A 163 -18.53 -4.14 9.64
CA ALA A 163 -18.74 -5.49 10.16
C ALA A 163 -19.19 -5.41 11.63
N ARG A 164 -19.83 -6.45 12.15
CA ARG A 164 -20.09 -6.54 13.60
C ARG A 164 -18.79 -6.76 14.38
N THR A 165 -17.93 -7.59 13.83
CA THR A 165 -16.68 -8.02 14.46
C THR A 165 -15.54 -7.91 13.48
N THR A 166 -14.39 -7.41 13.93
CA THR A 166 -13.12 -7.41 13.20
C THR A 166 -12.14 -8.33 13.89
N VAL A 167 -11.37 -9.08 13.11
CA VAL A 167 -10.36 -10.01 13.61
C VAL A 167 -9.01 -9.63 13.02
N ILE A 168 -8.06 -9.33 13.88
CA ILE A 168 -6.68 -8.99 13.53
C ILE A 168 -5.84 -10.26 13.68
N CYS A 169 -5.47 -10.86 12.54
CA CYS A 169 -4.78 -12.15 12.52
C CYS A 169 -3.27 -12.06 12.80
N SER A 170 -2.66 -10.88 12.65
CA SER A 170 -1.22 -10.65 12.82
C SER A 170 -0.99 -9.26 13.38
N MET A 171 -0.14 -9.14 14.40
CA MET A 171 0.23 -7.88 15.03
C MET A 171 1.51 -7.30 14.46
N ALA A 172 2.34 -8.07 13.76
CA ALA A 172 3.43 -7.55 12.97
C ALA A 172 3.09 -7.54 11.47
N LYS A 173 3.71 -6.58 10.77
CA LYS A 173 3.75 -6.49 9.32
C LYS A 173 5.16 -6.23 8.84
N ARG A 174 5.40 -6.47 7.56
CA ARG A 174 6.67 -6.13 6.93
C ARG A 174 6.73 -4.61 6.71
N GLY A 175 7.70 -3.94 7.32
CA GLY A 175 7.99 -2.53 7.12
C GLY A 175 8.66 -2.25 5.78
N ASP A 176 8.80 -0.97 5.44
CA ASP A 176 9.36 -0.50 4.16
C ASP A 176 10.84 -0.90 3.97
N VAL A 177 11.56 -1.07 5.08
CA VAL A 177 12.97 -1.49 5.11
C VAL A 177 13.11 -3.03 5.08
N GLY A 178 12.00 -3.75 5.02
CA GLY A 178 11.94 -5.20 4.93
C GLY A 178 12.02 -5.94 6.27
N SER A 179 12.18 -5.21 7.37
CA SER A 179 12.01 -5.66 8.77
C SER A 179 10.57 -6.07 9.06
N MET A 180 10.38 -6.97 10.02
CA MET A 180 9.06 -7.17 10.63
C MET A 180 8.90 -6.16 11.76
N GLU A 181 7.84 -5.38 11.70
CA GLU A 181 7.53 -4.28 12.62
C GLU A 181 6.14 -4.48 13.19
N LEU A 182 5.95 -4.14 14.46
CA LEU A 182 4.62 -4.13 15.07
C LEU A 182 3.72 -3.11 14.36
N LEU A 183 2.44 -3.44 14.30
CA LEU A 183 1.41 -2.60 13.73
C LEU A 183 1.32 -1.28 14.52
N GLU A 184 1.24 -0.17 13.80
CA GLU A 184 1.01 1.12 14.46
C GLU A 184 -0.40 1.22 15.02
N THR A 185 -0.55 1.89 16.17
CA THR A 185 -1.86 2.13 16.81
C THR A 185 -2.89 2.70 15.83
N ALA A 186 -2.48 3.63 14.97
CA ALA A 186 -3.35 4.24 13.97
C ALA A 186 -3.97 3.18 13.03
N ASN A 187 -3.17 2.23 12.56
CA ASN A 187 -3.60 1.22 11.61
C ASN A 187 -4.49 0.18 12.29
N LEU A 188 -4.16 -0.18 13.54
CA LEU A 188 -5.03 -1.01 14.38
C LEU A 188 -6.40 -0.35 14.56
N LEU A 189 -6.44 0.93 14.93
CA LEU A 189 -7.68 1.66 15.15
C LEU A 189 -8.50 1.82 13.86
N GLN A 190 -7.87 1.99 12.71
CA GLN A 190 -8.57 2.00 11.42
C GLN A 190 -9.23 0.65 11.10
N MET A 191 -8.54 -0.46 11.37
CA MET A 191 -9.10 -1.80 11.18
C MET A 191 -10.19 -2.10 12.22
N ALA A 192 -9.93 -1.81 13.50
CA ALA A 192 -10.86 -2.01 14.60
C ALA A 192 -12.12 -1.15 14.45
N GLY A 193 -12.00 0.08 13.93
CA GLY A 193 -13.10 0.99 13.67
C GLY A 193 -14.08 0.52 12.59
N ARG A 194 -13.80 -0.59 11.91
CA ARG A 194 -14.77 -1.27 11.03
C ARG A 194 -15.74 -2.17 11.79
N ALA A 195 -15.47 -2.46 13.06
CA ALA A 195 -16.38 -3.19 13.94
C ALA A 195 -17.49 -2.26 14.46
N GLY A 196 -18.71 -2.80 14.55
CA GLY A 196 -19.90 -2.08 15.00
C GLY A 196 -20.61 -1.38 13.85
N ARG A 197 -21.78 -1.91 13.47
CA ARG A 197 -22.60 -1.32 12.41
C ARG A 197 -23.59 -0.33 13.00
N ARG A 198 -23.51 0.92 12.54
CA ARG A 198 -24.43 2.01 12.96
C ARG A 198 -25.89 1.59 12.76
N GLY A 199 -26.68 1.69 13.84
CA GLY A 199 -28.11 1.36 13.83
C GLY A 199 -28.45 -0.13 13.81
N MET A 200 -27.46 -1.03 13.78
CA MET A 200 -27.69 -2.48 13.84
C MET A 200 -27.05 -3.14 15.07
N ASP A 201 -25.86 -2.69 15.47
CA ASP A 201 -25.13 -3.24 16.62
C ASP A 201 -25.06 -2.18 17.73
N THR A 202 -25.12 -2.61 19.00
CA THR A 202 -24.90 -1.75 20.16
C THR A 202 -23.42 -1.40 20.31
N ASP A 203 -22.56 -2.41 20.10
CA ASP A 203 -21.13 -2.35 20.31
C ASP A 203 -20.39 -3.08 19.18
N GLY A 204 -19.19 -2.62 18.84
CA GLY A 204 -18.27 -3.30 17.93
C GLY A 204 -17.29 -4.19 18.70
N THR A 205 -17.02 -5.39 18.18
CA THR A 205 -16.01 -6.29 18.78
C THR A 205 -14.77 -6.35 17.90
N CYS A 206 -13.60 -6.11 18.48
CA CYS A 206 -12.31 -6.35 17.84
C CYS A 206 -11.60 -7.49 18.55
N VAL A 207 -11.12 -8.49 17.80
CA VAL A 207 -10.38 -9.64 18.33
C VAL A 207 -8.96 -9.62 17.77
N MET A 208 -7.96 -9.59 18.64
CA MET A 208 -6.56 -9.73 18.26
C MET A 208 -6.12 -11.16 18.52
N VAL A 209 -5.61 -11.84 17.48
CA VAL A 209 -5.19 -13.23 17.57
C VAL A 209 -3.73 -13.27 18.01
N ALA A 210 -3.48 -13.92 19.16
CA ALA A 210 -2.13 -14.15 19.62
C ALA A 210 -1.44 -15.23 18.76
N THR A 211 -0.17 -15.03 18.47
CA THR A 211 0.70 -16.00 17.79
C THR A 211 1.82 -16.43 18.75
N PRO A 212 2.57 -17.51 18.46
CA PRO A 212 3.72 -17.90 19.29
C PRO A 212 4.81 -16.83 19.42
N PHE A 213 4.81 -15.82 18.54
CA PHE A 213 5.80 -14.74 18.51
C PHE A 213 5.24 -13.39 18.94
N GLU A 214 3.91 -13.27 19.03
CA GLU A 214 3.21 -12.02 19.32
C GLU A 214 2.10 -12.32 20.32
N GLY A 215 2.31 -11.93 21.57
CA GLY A 215 1.46 -12.22 22.69
C GLY A 215 0.59 -11.04 23.13
N PRO A 216 0.02 -11.14 24.35
CA PRO A 216 -0.79 -10.08 24.93
C PRO A 216 0.01 -8.81 25.25
N GLU A 217 1.33 -8.92 25.45
CA GLU A 217 2.20 -7.77 25.74
C GLU A 217 2.34 -6.86 24.52
N GLU A 218 2.58 -7.44 23.34
CA GLU A 218 2.62 -6.72 22.07
C GLU A 218 1.25 -6.09 21.76
N ALA A 219 0.16 -6.82 21.99
CA ALA A 219 -1.19 -6.29 21.83
C ALA A 219 -1.44 -5.07 22.74
N ALA A 220 -1.06 -5.16 24.02
CA ALA A 220 -1.18 -4.07 24.97
C ALA A 220 -0.30 -2.87 24.58
N SER A 221 0.92 -3.13 24.10
CA SER A 221 1.83 -2.09 23.59
C SER A 221 1.20 -1.33 22.42
N ILE A 222 0.65 -2.03 21.42
CA ILE A 222 0.01 -1.39 20.27
C ILE A 222 -1.22 -0.58 20.70
N LEU A 223 -2.04 -1.10 21.63
CA LEU A 223 -3.26 -0.43 22.08
C LEU A 223 -3.00 0.81 22.94
N THR A 224 -1.91 0.81 23.72
CA THR A 224 -1.56 1.90 24.65
C THR A 224 -0.60 2.93 24.07
N SER A 225 0.09 2.58 22.97
CA SER A 225 1.00 3.50 22.28
C SER A 225 0.27 4.71 21.71
N GLU A 226 0.90 5.88 21.81
CA GLU A 226 0.36 7.11 21.22
C GLU A 226 0.26 6.99 19.70
N ILE A 227 -0.79 7.61 19.14
CA ILE A 227 -0.93 7.75 17.70
C ILE A 227 0.17 8.70 17.21
N LYS A 228 1.09 8.17 16.41
CA LYS A 228 2.17 8.97 15.81
C LYS A 228 1.58 10.12 14.98
N PRO A 229 2.14 11.34 15.08
CA PRO A 229 1.70 12.45 14.26
C PRO A 229 1.95 12.17 12.79
N VAL A 230 1.16 12.81 11.92
CA VAL A 230 1.36 12.74 10.47
C VAL A 230 2.69 13.43 10.15
N ALA A 231 3.63 12.66 9.62
CA ALA A 231 4.94 13.13 9.18
C ALA A 231 4.95 13.47 7.68
N SER A 232 5.73 14.47 7.27
CA SER A 232 5.88 14.78 5.85
C SER A 232 6.64 13.67 5.11
N GLN A 233 6.04 13.16 4.04
CA GLN A 233 6.70 12.25 3.08
C GLN A 233 7.25 13.03 1.87
N PHE A 234 7.50 14.34 2.02
CA PHE A 234 8.00 15.17 0.92
C PHE A 234 9.42 14.77 0.52
N SER A 235 9.56 14.16 -0.66
CA SER A 235 10.85 13.85 -1.25
C SER A 235 11.07 14.68 -2.52
N PRO A 236 12.16 15.47 -2.61
CA PRO A 236 12.53 16.15 -3.85
C PRO A 236 12.76 15.13 -4.97
N SER A 237 12.12 15.33 -6.13
CA SER A 237 12.33 14.51 -7.31
C SER A 237 12.63 15.39 -8.53
N TYR A 238 13.32 14.83 -9.54
CA TYR A 238 13.60 15.57 -10.78
C TYR A 238 12.32 16.02 -11.48
N SER A 239 11.29 15.17 -11.50
CA SER A 239 9.99 15.54 -12.07
C SER A 239 9.36 16.73 -11.35
N LEU A 240 9.41 16.73 -10.00
CA LEU A 240 8.95 17.87 -9.21
C LEU A 240 9.74 19.14 -9.56
N ALA A 241 11.08 19.06 -9.61
CA ALA A 241 11.92 20.22 -9.93
C ALA A 241 11.61 20.81 -11.31
N VAL A 242 11.51 19.96 -12.35
CA VAL A 242 11.15 20.40 -13.70
C VAL A 242 9.76 21.02 -13.74
N ASN A 243 8.77 20.40 -13.10
CA ASN A 243 7.41 20.93 -13.04
C ASN A 243 7.33 22.28 -12.30
N LEU A 244 8.12 22.48 -11.24
CA LEU A 244 8.20 23.74 -10.52
C LEU A 244 8.86 24.85 -11.35
N ILE A 245 9.93 24.53 -12.08
CA ILE A 245 10.61 25.48 -12.99
C ILE A 245 9.69 25.87 -14.15
N LEU A 246 8.98 24.90 -14.74
CA LEU A 246 8.01 25.14 -15.80
C LEU A 246 6.86 26.04 -15.31
N ARG A 247 6.28 25.75 -14.14
CA ARG A 247 5.24 26.60 -13.53
C ARG A 247 5.74 28.00 -13.20
N GLY A 248 6.99 28.12 -12.79
CA GLY A 248 7.65 29.40 -12.53
C GLY A 248 8.08 30.15 -13.80
N MET A 249 7.82 29.62 -15.01
CA MET A 249 8.32 30.16 -16.28
C MET A 249 9.85 30.39 -16.25
N GLY A 250 10.59 29.46 -15.65
CA GLY A 250 12.04 29.56 -15.46
C GLY A 250 12.49 30.36 -14.23
N LYS A 251 11.58 30.99 -13.47
CA LYS A 251 11.92 31.73 -12.25
C LYS A 251 12.04 30.80 -11.05
N LEU A 252 13.25 30.73 -10.49
CA LEU A 252 13.56 29.86 -9.36
C LEU A 252 12.86 30.30 -8.06
N ASP A 253 12.51 31.57 -7.92
CA ASP A 253 11.88 32.12 -6.70
C ASP A 253 10.49 31.54 -6.45
N VAL A 254 9.74 31.25 -7.52
CA VAL A 254 8.42 30.60 -7.42
C VAL A 254 8.57 29.17 -6.91
N ALA A 255 9.55 28.44 -7.43
CA ALA A 255 9.86 27.08 -6.98
C ALA A 255 10.30 27.07 -5.50
N LYS A 256 11.18 27.99 -5.09
CA LYS A 256 11.62 28.13 -3.70
C LYS A 256 10.45 28.44 -2.76
N THR A 257 9.58 29.37 -3.14
CA THR A 257 8.42 29.75 -2.33
C THR A 257 7.47 28.56 -2.14
N LEU A 258 7.27 27.74 -3.17
CA LEU A 258 6.42 26.55 -3.09
C LEU A 258 7.03 25.47 -2.18
N VAL A 259 8.35 25.25 -2.26
CA VAL A 259 9.04 24.33 -1.36
C VAL A 259 9.03 24.84 0.08
N GLN A 260 9.18 26.15 0.31
CA GLN A 260 9.09 26.76 1.64
C GLN A 260 7.72 26.60 2.29
N LYS A 261 6.65 26.54 1.48
CA LYS A 261 5.28 26.27 1.94
C LYS A 261 4.99 24.78 2.14
N SER A 262 5.96 23.89 1.90
CA SER A 262 5.76 22.45 2.09
C SER A 262 5.65 22.08 3.58
N PHE A 263 4.90 21.02 3.86
CA PHE A 263 4.73 20.50 5.22
C PHE A 263 6.07 20.08 5.85
N ALA A 264 7.01 19.55 5.06
CA ALA A 264 8.36 19.22 5.54
C ALA A 264 9.13 20.44 6.05
N MET A 265 9.02 21.58 5.37
CA MET A 265 9.67 22.82 5.81
C MET A 265 9.00 23.37 7.08
N TRP A 266 7.68 23.25 7.20
CA TRP A 266 6.95 23.60 8.41
C TRP A 266 7.35 22.73 9.61
N GLU A 267 7.46 21.40 9.43
CA GLU A 267 7.92 20.48 10.48
C GLU A 267 9.35 20.81 10.94
N LYS A 268 10.24 21.07 9.98
CA LYS A 268 11.62 21.46 10.28
C LYS A 268 11.66 22.75 11.09
N GLN A 269 10.94 23.78 10.67
CA GLN A 269 10.91 25.06 11.37
C GLN A 269 10.37 24.89 12.80
N ARG A 270 9.29 24.13 12.98
CA ARG A 270 8.72 23.85 14.31
C ARG A 270 9.69 23.09 15.21
N SER A 271 10.42 22.12 14.67
CA SER A 271 11.46 21.40 15.41
C SER A 271 12.60 22.33 15.83
N GLU A 272 13.03 23.24 14.95
CA GLU A 272 14.09 24.22 15.25
C GLU A 272 13.65 25.20 16.35
N GLU A 273 12.40 25.69 16.29
CA GLU A 273 11.81 26.55 17.33
C GLU A 273 11.73 25.84 18.69
N GLN A 274 11.33 24.57 18.71
CA GLN A 274 11.31 23.76 19.93
C GLN A 274 12.71 23.59 20.53
N ILE A 275 13.70 23.29 19.68
CA ILE A 275 15.10 23.17 20.11
C ILE A 275 15.62 24.50 20.63
N ALA A 276 15.33 25.62 19.96
CA ALA A 276 15.73 26.94 20.41
C ALA A 276 15.13 27.28 21.77
N SER A 277 13.83 27.02 21.98
CA SER A 277 13.17 27.23 23.27
C SER A 277 13.74 26.35 24.39
N ALA A 278 14.11 25.11 24.08
CA ALA A 278 14.72 24.19 25.04
C ALA A 278 16.15 24.63 25.41
N LYS A 279 16.91 25.15 24.45
CA LYS A 279 18.23 25.76 24.70
C LYS A 279 18.14 26.99 25.60
N GLU A 280 17.14 27.85 25.38
CA GLU A 280 16.90 29.02 26.22
C GLU A 280 16.48 28.64 27.65
N ALA A 281 15.67 27.58 27.80
CA ALA A 281 15.20 27.13 29.11
C ALA A 281 16.26 26.40 29.96
N HIS A 282 17.23 25.74 29.34
CA HIS A 282 18.19 24.87 30.03
C HIS A 282 19.67 25.31 29.91
N GLY A 283 19.96 26.41 29.21
CA GLY A 283 21.30 27.01 29.12
C GLY A 283 22.36 26.14 28.42
N ASN A 284 23.62 26.57 28.47
CA ASN A 284 24.75 25.99 27.72
C ASN A 284 25.03 24.49 27.97
N GLN A 285 24.41 23.84 28.96
CA GLN A 285 24.50 22.38 29.12
C GLN A 285 23.80 21.63 27.98
N PHE A 286 22.81 22.24 27.31
CA PHE A 286 22.11 21.63 26.19
C PHE A 286 22.95 21.52 24.92
N ASP A 287 23.93 22.40 24.71
CA ASP A 287 24.81 22.32 23.53
C ASP A 287 25.74 21.10 23.63
N GLU A 288 26.26 20.79 24.82
CA GLU A 288 27.03 19.56 25.06
C GLU A 288 26.17 18.30 24.92
N VAL A 289 24.90 18.35 25.37
CA VAL A 289 23.96 17.22 25.26
C VAL A 289 23.44 17.02 23.84
N ILE A 290 23.24 18.08 23.05
CA ILE A 290 22.84 17.99 21.63
C ILE A 290 24.03 17.57 20.76
N GLU A 291 25.25 18.04 21.01
CA GLU A 291 26.44 17.52 20.35
C GLU A 291 26.67 16.05 20.70
N ALA A 292 26.50 15.68 21.97
CA ALA A 292 26.57 14.29 22.42
C ALA A 292 25.46 13.43 21.79
N ALA A 293 24.21 13.88 21.78
CA ALA A 293 23.06 13.13 21.25
C ALA A 293 23.02 13.07 19.72
N SER A 294 23.53 14.09 19.01
CA SER A 294 23.70 14.03 17.55
C SER A 294 24.85 13.09 17.16
N HIS A 295 25.95 13.08 17.93
CA HIS A 295 27.00 12.08 17.76
C HIS A 295 26.53 10.68 18.17
N GLU A 296 25.76 10.52 19.26
CA GLU A 296 25.27 9.21 19.70
C GLU A 296 24.23 8.66 18.72
N ARG A 297 23.29 9.49 18.23
CA ARG A 297 22.35 9.10 17.15
C ARG A 297 23.05 8.78 15.83
N PHE A 298 24.10 9.52 15.46
CA PHE A 298 24.89 9.20 14.27
C PHE A 298 25.66 7.89 14.45
N LEU A 299 26.29 7.69 15.61
CA LEU A 299 27.03 6.47 15.92
C LEU A 299 26.10 5.27 16.02
N ASP A 300 24.90 5.43 16.56
CA ASP A 300 23.90 4.36 16.66
C ASP A 300 23.30 4.05 15.28
N ALA A 301 22.94 5.05 14.47
CA ALA A 301 22.52 4.83 13.08
C ALA A 301 23.64 4.17 12.23
N LEU A 302 24.90 4.49 12.51
CA LEU A 302 26.06 3.93 11.84
C LEU A 302 26.31 2.48 12.31
N LYS A 303 26.17 2.19 13.61
CA LYS A 303 26.19 0.81 14.14
C LYS A 303 25.08 -0.03 13.51
N ASP A 304 23.84 0.48 13.49
CA ASP A 304 22.69 -0.20 12.89
C ASP A 304 22.94 -0.52 11.40
N ALA A 305 23.52 0.44 10.66
CA ALA A 305 23.90 0.24 9.27
C ALA A 305 25.00 -0.82 9.09
N PHE A 306 26.00 -0.84 9.98
CA PHE A 306 27.08 -1.85 9.94
C PHE A 306 26.59 -3.25 10.36
N GLU A 307 25.68 -3.35 11.34
CA GLU A 307 25.04 -4.61 11.74
C GLU A 307 24.14 -5.16 10.63
N ALA A 308 23.36 -4.30 9.96
CA ALA A 308 22.57 -4.68 8.80
C ALA A 308 23.44 -5.20 7.64
N LEU A 309 24.58 -4.54 7.38
CA LEU A 309 25.56 -5.00 6.39
C LEU A 309 26.23 -6.32 6.78
N LEU A 310 26.54 -6.51 8.07
CA LEU A 310 27.11 -7.75 8.58
C LEU A 310 26.14 -8.92 8.42
N ASN A 311 24.88 -8.74 8.79
CA ASN A 311 23.84 -9.76 8.66
C ASN A 311 23.60 -10.14 7.20
N LYS A 312 23.57 -9.16 6.29
CA LYS A 312 23.48 -9.38 4.83
C LYS A 312 24.70 -10.10 4.24
N LYS A 313 25.86 -10.01 4.90
CA LYS A 313 27.10 -10.68 4.46
C LYS A 313 27.26 -12.07 5.06
N ARG A 314 26.85 -12.28 6.31
CA ARG A 314 26.77 -13.61 6.95
C ARG A 314 25.83 -14.55 6.19
N SER A 315 24.79 -14.03 5.55
CA SER A 315 23.90 -14.81 4.67
C SER A 315 24.51 -15.18 3.31
N SER A 316 25.76 -14.78 3.00
CA SER A 316 26.44 -15.07 1.73
C SER A 316 27.71 -15.91 1.94
N SER A 317 27.70 -17.17 1.51
CA SER A 317 28.72 -18.20 1.77
C SER A 317 29.98 -18.14 0.89
N SER A 318 30.43 -16.94 0.49
CA SER A 318 31.65 -16.77 -0.32
C SER A 318 32.88 -16.47 0.56
N PRO A 319 34.06 -17.07 0.30
CA PRO A 319 35.29 -16.82 1.07
C PRO A 319 35.73 -15.36 1.11
N ARG A 320 35.47 -14.59 0.04
CA ARG A 320 35.70 -13.13 -0.01
C ARG A 320 34.75 -12.33 0.88
N SER A 321 33.56 -12.89 1.16
CA SER A 321 32.55 -12.27 2.01
C SER A 321 32.93 -12.37 3.49
N GLN A 322 33.53 -13.50 3.90
CA GLN A 322 33.99 -13.74 5.27
C GLN A 322 35.13 -12.81 5.70
N SER A 323 36.11 -12.56 4.81
CA SER A 323 37.19 -11.60 5.09
C SER A 323 36.70 -10.14 5.21
N LYS A 324 35.62 -9.77 4.50
CA LYS A 324 35.00 -8.46 4.66
C LYS A 324 34.12 -8.38 5.90
N ALA A 325 33.45 -9.48 6.27
CA ALA A 325 32.67 -9.59 7.49
C ALA A 325 33.55 -9.43 8.74
N SER A 326 34.73 -10.06 8.78
CA SER A 326 35.64 -9.91 9.93
C SER A 326 36.18 -8.48 10.08
N LYS A 327 36.37 -7.75 8.97
CA LYS A 327 36.73 -6.33 9.00
C LYS A 327 35.58 -5.49 9.56
N ILE A 328 34.35 -5.75 9.14
CA ILE A 328 33.17 -5.05 9.64
C ILE A 328 32.98 -5.31 11.13
N GLU A 329 33.18 -6.55 11.60
CA GLU A 329 33.17 -6.91 13.02
C GLU A 329 34.23 -6.13 13.81
N SER A 330 35.47 -6.06 13.32
CA SER A 330 36.52 -5.28 14.00
C SER A 330 36.21 -3.78 14.07
N PHE A 331 35.52 -3.23 13.05
CA PHE A 331 35.09 -1.83 13.07
C PHE A 331 33.95 -1.60 14.05
N LEU A 332 33.00 -2.54 14.14
CA LEU A 332 31.90 -2.49 15.10
C LEU A 332 32.41 -2.55 16.56
N GLU A 333 33.43 -3.37 16.81
CA GLU A 333 34.07 -3.50 18.12
C GLU A 333 34.77 -2.20 18.55
N VAL A 334 35.46 -1.53 17.62
CA VAL A 334 36.07 -0.21 17.87
C VAL A 334 35.01 0.87 18.08
N LEU A 335 33.89 0.82 17.36
CA LEU A 335 32.78 1.78 17.48
C LEU A 335 31.95 1.62 18.76
N THR A 336 32.00 0.45 19.40
CA THR A 336 31.28 0.15 20.63
C THR A 336 32.11 0.42 21.88
N ASP A 337 33.44 0.31 21.82
CA ASP A 337 34.32 0.63 22.95
C ASP A 337 34.67 2.13 23.00
N LYS A 338 33.94 2.86 23.86
CA LYS A 338 34.15 4.30 24.13
C LYS A 338 35.59 4.64 24.56
N LYS A 339 36.37 3.71 25.14
CA LYS A 339 37.78 3.93 25.51
C LYS A 339 38.73 3.82 24.31
N LEU A 340 38.49 2.84 23.42
CA LEU A 340 39.27 2.68 22.19
C LEU A 340 39.01 3.82 21.20
N LEU A 341 37.77 4.26 21.05
CA LEU A 341 37.40 5.45 20.26
C LEU A 341 38.14 6.70 20.74
N LYS A 342 38.22 6.93 22.06
CA LYS A 342 38.93 8.08 22.64
C LYS A 342 40.45 7.99 22.46
N LYS A 343 41.01 6.77 22.46
CA LYS A 343 42.45 6.52 22.19
C LYS A 343 42.79 6.68 20.70
N ALA A 344 41.95 6.17 19.80
CA ALA A 344 42.09 6.29 18.35
C ALA A 344 41.92 7.73 17.87
N SER A 345 40.93 8.46 18.40
CA SER A 345 40.73 9.89 18.16
C SER A 345 41.96 10.73 18.53
N LYS A 346 42.53 10.51 19.73
CA LYS A 346 43.77 11.20 20.15
C LYS A 346 44.97 10.88 19.27
N SER A 347 45.09 9.62 18.83
CA SER A 347 46.16 9.20 17.93
C SER A 347 46.00 9.78 16.52
N TYR A 348 44.76 9.95 16.06
CA TYR A 348 44.45 10.53 14.75
C TYR A 348 44.72 12.04 14.73
N ILE A 349 44.35 12.76 15.80
CA ILE A 349 44.65 14.19 15.95
C ILE A 349 46.18 14.44 15.96
N GLY A 350 46.93 13.58 16.67
CA GLY A 350 48.39 13.63 16.66
C GLY A 350 48.98 13.36 15.26
N ALA A 351 48.47 12.36 14.55
CA ALA A 351 48.92 12.04 13.19
C ALA A 351 48.59 13.15 12.18
N THR A 352 47.42 13.80 12.29
CA THR A 352 47.06 14.94 11.44
C THR A 352 47.94 16.16 11.72
N GLN A 353 48.28 16.43 12.98
CA GLN A 353 49.20 17.53 13.33
C GLN A 353 50.62 17.27 12.84
N ILE A 354 51.09 16.02 12.90
CA ILE A 354 52.40 15.62 12.36
C ILE A 354 52.41 15.77 10.83
N LEU A 355 51.36 15.32 10.14
CA LEU A 355 51.26 15.47 8.69
C LEU A 355 51.13 16.93 8.24
N GLU A 356 50.45 17.79 9.01
CA GLU A 356 50.40 19.23 8.75
C GLU A 356 51.76 19.89 8.99
N LEU A 357 52.48 19.51 10.04
CA LEU A 357 53.85 19.96 10.28
C LEU A 357 54.78 19.55 9.14
N GLU A 358 54.73 18.28 8.71
CA GLU A 358 55.53 17.77 7.59
C GLU A 358 55.19 18.51 6.29
N ARG A 359 53.89 18.72 6.01
CA ARG A 359 53.44 19.47 4.83
C ARG A 359 53.89 20.93 4.86
N ASN A 360 53.85 21.57 6.02
CA ASN A 360 54.33 22.93 6.20
C ASN A 360 55.85 23.01 6.05
N THR A 361 56.60 22.05 6.57
CA THR A 361 58.06 21.97 6.37
C THR A 361 58.44 21.71 4.91
N LEU A 362 57.70 20.86 4.20
CA LEU A 362 57.90 20.61 2.77
C LEU A 362 57.61 21.85 1.93
N ASN A 363 56.53 22.58 2.24
CA ASN A 363 56.22 23.85 1.58
C ASN A 363 57.30 24.90 1.86
N TYR A 364 57.84 24.95 3.08
CA TYR A 364 58.92 25.86 3.43
C TYR A 364 60.20 25.54 2.65
N LEU A 365 60.59 24.26 2.60
CA LEU A 365 61.75 23.79 1.84
C LEU A 365 61.60 23.95 0.33
N GLN A 366 60.37 23.86 -0.21
CA GLN A 366 60.09 24.10 -1.62
C GLN A 366 60.14 25.60 -1.97
N ASN A 367 59.77 26.47 -1.04
CA ASN A 367 59.83 27.92 -1.24
C ASN A 367 61.25 28.50 -1.06
N ASP A 368 62.11 27.86 -0.26
CA ASP A 368 63.55 28.24 -0.14
C ASP A 368 64.42 27.68 -1.29
N ALA A 369 63.89 26.75 -2.09
CA ALA A 369 64.57 26.16 -3.25
C ALA A 369 64.25 26.85 -4.58
N ALA A 370 63.45 27.92 -4.56
CA ALA A 370 63.14 28.81 -5.68
C ALA A 370 63.78 30.19 -5.43
#